data_AF-A0A1Q8LFR4-F1
#
_entry.id   AF-A0A1Q8LFR4-F1
#
_cell.length_a   1.000
_cell.length_b   1.000
_cell.length_c   1.000
_cell.angle_alpha   90.00
_cell.angle_beta   90.00
_cell.angle_gamma   90.00
#
_symmetry.space_group_name_H-M   'P 1'
#
loop_
_entity.id
_entity.type
_entity.pdbx_description
1 polymer ?
#
loop_
_entity_poly.entity_id
_entity_poly.type
_entity_poly.pdbx_seq_one_letter_code
_entity_poly.pdbx_strand_id
1 'polypeptide(L)' 'MVDSPTHLYLWRTFDHIGEPSDLEEAGLLEWVPLTELPALVAGNRLLGAGTLIAALQLLARQAGVEFTPGAE' A
#
# COMPACT_ATOMS: atom_id res chain seq x y z
N MET A 1 16.36 -13.96 -4.74
CA MET A 1 14.90 -13.76 -4.64
C MET A 1 14.45 -14.60 -3.47
N VAL A 2 13.82 -14.01 -2.46
CA VAL A 2 13.28 -14.75 -1.31
C VAL A 2 11.83 -15.08 -1.61
N ASP A 3 11.45 -16.33 -1.42
CA ASP A 3 10.04 -16.73 -1.43
C ASP A 3 9.52 -16.59 0.00
N SER A 4 8.63 -15.63 0.20
CA SER A 4 8.11 -15.30 1.52
C SER A 4 6.65 -14.84 1.41
N PRO A 5 5.75 -15.41 2.23
CA PRO A 5 4.36 -14.97 2.27
C PRO A 5 4.27 -13.47 2.57
N THR A 6 3.50 -12.75 1.76
CA THR A 6 3.20 -11.33 1.97
C THR A 6 1.75 -11.18 2.40
N HIS A 7 1.53 -10.68 3.60
CA HIS A 7 0.20 -10.42 4.13
C HIS A 7 -0.17 -8.94 3.96
N LEU A 8 -1.33 -8.68 3.37
CA LEU A 8 -1.85 -7.32 3.15
C LEU A 8 -3.04 -7.06 4.09
N TYR A 9 -3.02 -5.90 4.74
CA TYR A 9 -4.07 -5.47 5.66
C TYR A 9 -4.63 -4.12 5.19
N LEU A 10 -5.92 -3.88 5.45
CA LEU A 10 -6.61 -2.63 5.15
C LEU A 10 -7.28 -2.10 6.42
N TRP A 11 -6.79 -0.97 6.91
CA TRP A 11 -7.45 -0.18 7.95
C TRP A 11 -8.34 0.88 7.34
N ARG A 12 -9.52 1.08 7.92
CA ARG A 12 -10.51 2.08 7.47
C ARG A 12 -10.68 3.24 8.44
N THR A 13 -10.30 3.02 9.69
CA THR A 13 -10.40 3.96 10.79
C THR A 13 -9.02 4.06 11.43
N PHE A 14 -8.60 5.29 11.72
CA PHE A 14 -7.31 5.57 12.32
C PHE A 14 -7.40 6.86 13.13
N ASP A 15 -6.61 6.92 14.20
CA ASP A 15 -6.44 8.11 15.04
C ASP A 15 -4.95 8.48 15.05
N HIS A 16 -4.66 9.78 14.96
CA HIS A 16 -3.28 10.26 15.10
C HIS A 16 -2.90 10.29 16.59
N ILE A 17 -1.89 9.49 16.97
CA ILE A 17 -1.48 9.32 18.38
C ILE A 17 -0.19 10.06 18.75
N GLY A 18 0.53 10.63 17.79
CA GLY A 18 1.77 11.39 18.01
C GLY A 18 2.78 11.23 16.86
N GLU A 19 3.84 12.03 16.95
CA GLU A 19 4.96 12.03 15.99
C GLU A 19 5.87 10.79 16.15
N PRO A 20 6.56 10.35 15.09
CA PRO A 20 7.53 9.25 15.18
C PRO A 20 8.60 9.51 16.24
N SER A 21 8.81 8.54 17.14
CA SER A 21 9.84 8.63 18.19
C SER A 21 11.18 8.02 17.81
N ASP A 22 11.20 7.18 16.76
CA ASP A 22 12.41 6.55 16.23
C ASP A 22 13.10 7.51 15.27
N LEU A 23 14.38 7.80 15.50
CA LEU A 23 15.14 8.74 14.66
C LEU A 23 15.71 8.08 13.40
N GLU A 24 15.83 6.76 13.36
CA GLU A 24 16.47 6.02 12.26
C GLU A 24 15.44 5.55 11.23
N GLU A 25 14.23 5.19 11.67
CA GLU A 25 13.13 4.75 10.81
C GLU A 25 12.03 5.81 10.60
N ALA A 26 12.20 7.02 11.15
CA ALA A 26 11.29 8.13 10.90
C ALA A 26 11.32 8.58 9.43
N GLY A 27 10.34 8.10 8.67
CA GLY A 27 10.02 8.61 7.34
C GLY A 27 9.12 9.85 7.38
N LEU A 28 9.07 10.57 6.25
CA LEU A 28 8.02 11.56 6.00
C LEU A 28 6.67 10.85 5.88
N LEU A 29 5.68 11.30 6.66
CA LEU A 29 4.31 10.83 6.55
C LEU A 29 3.47 11.84 5.76
N GLU A 30 2.82 11.37 4.70
CA GLU A 30 1.94 12.18 3.87
C GLU A 30 0.65 11.41 3.54
N TRP A 31 -0.47 12.12 3.60
CA TRP A 31 -1.75 11.60 3.12
C TRP A 31 -1.86 11.81 1.61
N VAL A 32 -1.91 10.71 0.86
CA VAL A 32 -2.08 10.74 -0.59
C VAL A 32 -3.54 10.41 -0.94
N PRO A 33 -4.24 11.26 -1.72
CA PRO A 33 -5.57 10.94 -2.21
C PRO A 33 -5.57 9.67 -3.06
N LEU A 34 -6.51 8.76 -2.79
CA LEU A 34 -6.60 7.48 -3.53
C LEU A 34 -6.79 7.68 -5.04
N THR A 35 -7.38 8.80 -5.45
CA THR A 35 -7.54 9.20 -6.86
C THR A 35 -6.22 9.44 -7.58
N GLU A 36 -5.12 9.67 -6.87
CA GLU A 36 -3.79 9.90 -7.45
C GLU A 36 -3.02 8.60 -7.67
N LEU A 37 -3.43 7.50 -7.03
CA LEU A 37 -2.74 6.20 -7.10
C LEU A 37 -2.49 5.72 -8.54
N PRO A 38 -3.44 5.79 -9.49
CA PRO A 38 -3.19 5.34 -10.87
C PRO A 38 -2.01 6.07 -11.52
N ALA A 39 -1.87 7.37 -11.29
CA ALA A 39 -0.79 8.18 -11.85
C ALA A 39 0.56 7.83 -11.21
N LEU A 40 0.59 7.55 -9.90
CA LEU A 40 1.81 7.14 -9.19
C LEU A 40 2.31 5.76 -9.65
N VAL A 41 1.38 4.82 -9.86
CA VAL A 41 1.68 3.50 -10.42
C VAL A 41 2.23 3.63 -11.85
N ALA A 42 1.49 4.32 -12.73
CA ALA A 42 1.87 4.48 -14.14
C ALA A 42 3.18 5.26 -14.30
N GLY A 43 3.45 6.22 -13.42
CA GLY A 43 4.67 7.02 -13.41
C GLY A 43 5.88 6.34 -12.75
N ASN A 44 5.77 5.07 -12.37
CA ASN A 44 6.83 4.29 -11.72
C ASN A 44 7.39 4.98 -10.46
N ARG A 45 6.51 5.65 -9.69
CA ARG A 45 6.86 6.39 -8.47
C ARG A 45 6.78 5.54 -7.20
N LEU A 46 6.21 4.34 -7.29
CA LEU A 46 6.09 3.38 -6.20
C LEU A 46 7.18 2.29 -6.34
N LEU A 47 8.34 2.51 -5.72
CA LEU A 47 9.51 1.64 -5.91
C LEU A 47 9.48 0.37 -5.05
N GLY A 48 8.73 0.38 -3.94
CA GLY A 48 8.60 -0.75 -3.04
C GLY A 48 7.53 -1.74 -3.51
N ALA A 49 7.89 -3.02 -3.62
CA ALA A 49 6.96 -4.08 -4.03
C ALA A 49 5.73 -4.17 -3.12
N GLY A 50 5.91 -4.07 -1.80
CA GLY A 50 4.80 -4.09 -0.83
C GLY A 50 3.79 -2.97 -1.07
N THR A 51 4.28 -1.74 -1.33
CA THR A 51 3.45 -0.58 -1.64
C THR A 51 2.73 -0.74 -2.97
N LEU A 52 3.44 -1.19 -4.02
CA LEU A 52 2.87 -1.37 -5.35
C LEU A 52 1.76 -2.43 -5.34
N ILE A 53 2.00 -3.58 -4.70
CA ILE A 53 1.00 -4.65 -4.58
C ILE A 53 -0.24 -4.14 -3.83
N ALA A 54 -0.06 -3.43 -2.71
CA ALA A 54 -1.18 -2.87 -1.95
C ALA A 54 -1.99 -1.84 -2.76
N ALA A 55 -1.31 -0.95 -3.50
CA ALA A 55 -1.95 0.04 -4.36
C ALA A 55 -2.78 -0.62 -5.48
N LEU A 56 -2.20 -1.60 -6.17
CA LEU A 56 -2.89 -2.35 -7.23
C LEU A 56 -4.10 -3.11 -6.67
N GLN A 57 -3.96 -3.73 -5.50
CA GLN A 57 -5.05 -4.43 -4.86
C GLN A 57 -6.21 -3.48 -4.50
N LEU A 58 -5.90 -2.26 -4.06
CA LEU A 58 -6.93 -1.26 -3.77
C LEU A 58 -7.66 -0.80 -5.04
N LEU A 59 -6.93 -0.58 -6.14
CA LEU A 59 -7.52 -0.23 -7.44
C LEU A 59 -8.39 -1.36 -8.00
N ALA A 60 -7.95 -2.61 -7.91
CA ALA A 60 -8.73 -3.77 -8.31
C ALA A 60 -10.06 -3.86 -7.53
N ARG A 61 -10.01 -3.66 -6.20
CA ARG A 61 -11.20 -3.62 -5.35
C ARG A 61 -12.16 -2.49 -5.73
N GLN A 62 -11.65 -1.30 -6.06
CA GLN A 62 -12.49 -0.18 -6.53
C GLN A 62 -13.15 -0.46 -7.88
N ALA A 63 -12.46 -1.19 -8.76
CA ALA A 63 -12.99 -1.63 -10.05
C ALA A 63 -13.97 -2.81 -9.95
N GLY A 64 -14.26 -3.32 -8.75
CA GLY A 64 -15.11 -4.48 -8.53
C GLY A 64 -14.47 -5.80 -8.97
N VAL A 65 -13.15 -5.83 -9.14
CA VAL A 65 -12.40 -7.06 -9.42
C VAL A 65 -12.21 -7.81 -8.12
N GLU A 66 -12.76 -9.02 -8.06
CA GLU A 66 -12.51 -9.94 -6.97
C GLU A 66 -11.11 -10.54 -7.14
N PHE A 67 -10.24 -10.31 -6.15
CA PHE A 67 -8.95 -10.98 -6.09
C PHE A 67 -9.16 -12.34 -5.45
N THR A 68 -9.03 -13.40 -6.25
CA THR A 68 -8.93 -14.77 -5.77
C THR A 68 -7.45 -15.11 -5.64
N PRO A 69 -6.88 -15.21 -4.43
CA PRO A 69 -5.53 -15.73 -4.29
C PRO A 69 -5.50 -17.15 -4.87
N GLY A 70 -4.46 -17.48 -5.62
CA GLY A 70 -4.21 -18.87 -6.01
C GLY A 70 -4.11 -19.72 -4.74
N ALA A 71 -4.84 -20.84 -4.70
CA ALA A 71 -4.66 -21.83 -3.65
C ALA A 71 -3.28 -22.46 -3.84
N GLU A 72 -2.37 -22.22 -2.89
CA GLU A 72 -1.19 -23.05 -2.67
C GLU A 72 -1.49 -24.11 -1.62
#